data_AF-A0A1I8B644-F1
#
_entry.id   AF-A0A1I8B644-F1
#
_cell.length_a   1.000
_cell.length_b   1.000
_cell.length_c   1.000
_cell.angle_alpha   90.00
_cell.angle_beta   90.00
_cell.angle_gamma   90.00
#
_symmetry.space_group_name_H-M   'P 1'
#
loop_
_entity.id
_entity.type
_entity.pdbx_description
1 polymer ?
#
loop_
_entity_poly.entity_id
_entity_poly.type
_entity_poly.pdbx_seq_one_letter_code
_entity_poly.pdbx_strand_id
1 'polypeptide(L)'
;MAKLVDKEMKIEELVKKVDFDKMQCAHCHGPACNTPAFLEKQLFCWEKVAKKWKPLKGVRVCEAGTCFIGVDNNEMVEQNCGDCPPKYKDCVACSDTDMCNVKVLLPSTMTTIIKK
;
A
#
# COMPACT_ATOMS: atom_id res chain seq x y z
N MET A 1 -29.47 -17.67 -25.86
CA MET A 1 -28.05 -17.55 -26.26
C MET A 1 -27.61 -16.09 -26.44
N ALA A 2 -28.37 -15.21 -27.10
CA ALA A 2 -27.98 -13.79 -27.29
C ALA A 2 -27.67 -12.98 -25.99
N LYS A 3 -28.42 -13.15 -24.90
CA LYS A 3 -28.19 -12.42 -23.63
C LYS A 3 -26.86 -12.75 -22.91
N LEU A 4 -26.26 -13.91 -23.19
CA LEU A 4 -24.97 -14.30 -22.63
C LEU A 4 -23.83 -13.60 -23.38
N VAL A 5 -23.91 -13.60 -24.72
CA VAL A 5 -22.96 -12.94 -25.62
C VAL A 5 -22.89 -11.42 -25.37
N ASP A 6 -24.03 -10.77 -25.13
CA ASP A 6 -24.07 -9.33 -24.79
C ASP A 6 -23.42 -8.99 -23.43
N LYS A 7 -23.40 -9.92 -22.48
CA LYS A 7 -22.72 -9.72 -21.18
C LYS A 7 -21.21 -9.90 -21.31
N GLU A 8 -20.78 -10.90 -22.08
CA GLU A 8 -19.36 -11.16 -22.36
C GLU A 8 -18.71 -9.99 -23.10
N MET A 9 -19.38 -9.45 -24.12
CA MET A 9 -18.90 -8.30 -24.90
C MET A 9 -18.76 -7.03 -24.05
N LYS A 10 -19.63 -6.81 -23.06
CA LYS A 10 -19.54 -5.69 -22.11
C LYS A 10 -18.39 -5.83 -21.12
N ILE A 11 -18.06 -7.05 -20.72
CA ILE A 11 -16.94 -7.32 -19.81
C ILE A 11 -15.62 -7.02 -20.52
N GLU A 12 -15.45 -7.44 -21.77
CA GLU A 12 -14.22 -7.15 -22.54
C GLU A 12 -13.95 -5.64 -22.70
N GLU A 13 -14.99 -4.83 -22.93
CA GLU A 13 -14.85 -3.37 -23.00
C GLU A 13 -14.51 -2.73 -21.65
N LEU A 14 -15.02 -3.29 -20.54
CA LEU A 14 -14.67 -2.85 -19.19
C LEU A 14 -13.21 -3.20 -18.85
N VAL A 15 -12.78 -4.43 -19.16
CA VAL A 15 -11.41 -4.91 -18.95
C VAL A 15 -10.40 -4.03 -19.69
N LYS A 16 -10.68 -3.61 -20.92
CA LYS A 16 -9.82 -2.68 -21.68
C LYS A 16 -9.68 -1.28 -21.07
N LYS A 17 -10.61 -0.88 -20.19
CA LYS A 17 -10.60 0.43 -19.50
C LYS A 17 -10.00 0.34 -18.10
N VAL A 18 -9.74 -0.86 -17.59
CA VAL A 18 -9.12 -1.09 -16.29
C VAL A 18 -7.61 -1.12 -16.46
N ASP A 19 -6.93 -0.21 -15.76
CA ASP A 19 -5.48 -0.23 -15.62
C ASP A 19 -5.12 -1.24 -14.52
N PHE A 20 -4.86 -2.49 -14.92
CA PHE A 20 -4.53 -3.57 -14.00
C PHE A 20 -3.23 -3.32 -13.23
N ASP A 21 -2.33 -2.47 -13.74
CA ASP A 21 -1.10 -2.09 -13.03
C ASP A 21 -1.38 -1.14 -11.84
N LYS A 22 -2.57 -0.53 -11.80
CA LYS A 22 -3.06 0.31 -10.69
C LYS A 22 -4.10 -0.42 -9.82
N MET A 23 -4.47 -1.64 -10.17
CA MET A 23 -5.48 -2.41 -9.46
C MET A 23 -4.89 -3.05 -8.21
N GLN A 24 -5.62 -2.94 -7.10
CA GLN A 24 -5.18 -3.51 -5.83
C GLN A 24 -5.55 -4.99 -5.79
N CYS A 25 -4.56 -5.85 -5.64
CA CYS A 25 -4.78 -7.28 -5.54
C CYS A 25 -4.97 -7.67 -4.08
N ALA A 26 -6.10 -8.30 -3.77
CA ALA A 26 -6.34 -8.95 -2.50
C ALA A 26 -6.16 -10.46 -2.69
N HIS A 27 -5.29 -11.09 -1.89
CA HIS A 27 -5.15 -12.53 -1.95
C HIS A 27 -6.35 -13.17 -1.25
N CYS A 28 -7.03 -14.06 -1.96
CA CYS A 28 -8.28 -14.66 -1.56
C CYS A 28 -8.00 -16.10 -1.12
N HIS A 29 -8.14 -16.41 0.16
CA HIS A 29 -7.96 -17.77 0.68
C HIS A 29 -9.32 -18.45 0.93
N GLY A 30 -9.53 -19.60 0.26
CA GLY A 30 -10.73 -20.43 0.42
C GLY A 30 -11.84 -20.19 -0.61
N PRO A 31 -12.93 -20.96 -0.57
CA PRO A 31 -14.06 -20.80 -1.49
C PRO A 31 -14.85 -19.52 -1.19
N ALA A 32 -15.26 -18.80 -2.24
CA ALA A 32 -16.11 -17.60 -2.17
C ALA A 32 -15.58 -16.43 -1.31
N CYS A 33 -14.26 -16.31 -1.14
CA CYS A 33 -13.63 -15.21 -0.39
C CYS A 33 -13.63 -13.86 -1.13
N ASN A 34 -13.94 -13.83 -2.43
CA ASN A 34 -13.85 -12.65 -3.29
C ASN A 34 -15.09 -11.75 -3.20
N THR A 35 -15.49 -11.39 -1.98
CA THR A 35 -16.66 -10.54 -1.75
C THR A 35 -16.29 -9.05 -1.84
N PRO A 36 -17.21 -8.15 -2.25
CA PRO A 36 -16.98 -6.71 -2.21
C PRO A 36 -16.60 -6.22 -0.80
N ALA A 37 -17.29 -6.74 0.22
CA ALA A 37 -17.00 -6.45 1.62
C ALA A 37 -15.62 -6.94 2.07
N PHE A 38 -15.08 -8.01 1.46
CA PHE A 38 -13.70 -8.41 1.70
C PHE A 38 -12.77 -7.31 1.21
N LEU A 39 -12.91 -6.85 -0.04
CA LEU A 39 -12.05 -5.80 -0.60
C LEU A 39 -12.14 -4.47 0.17
N GLU A 40 -13.34 -4.03 0.54
CA GLU A 40 -13.57 -2.78 1.28
C GLU A 40 -13.00 -2.77 2.70
N LYS A 41 -12.81 -3.94 3.31
CA LYS A 41 -12.25 -4.07 4.66
C LYS A 41 -10.73 -4.15 4.69
N GLN A 42 -10.08 -4.16 3.53
CA GLN A 42 -8.64 -4.33 3.47
C GLN A 42 -7.93 -3.00 3.71
N LEU A 43 -6.97 -3.01 4.63
CA LEU A 43 -6.04 -1.91 4.81
C LEU A 43 -4.98 -1.94 3.70
N PHE A 44 -4.64 -0.77 3.16
CA PHE A 44 -3.56 -0.64 2.18
C PHE A 44 -2.45 0.29 2.68
N CYS A 45 -1.20 -0.06 2.40
CA CYS A 45 -0.03 0.75 2.78
C CYS A 45 0.65 1.37 1.54
N TRP A 46 1.39 2.47 1.71
CA TRP A 46 2.40 2.83 0.72
C TRP A 46 3.51 1.80 0.75
N GLU A 47 3.93 1.34 -0.42
CA GLU A 47 5.09 0.49 -0.60
C GLU A 47 6.18 1.27 -1.32
N LYS A 48 7.33 1.40 -0.67
CA LYS A 48 8.53 1.99 -1.27
C LYS A 48 9.67 1.00 -1.16
N VAL A 49 9.87 0.22 -2.22
CA VAL A 49 11.03 -0.66 -2.37
C VAL A 49 12.28 0.21 -2.52
N ALA A 50 13.37 -0.19 -1.85
CA ALA A 50 14.67 0.49 -1.95
C ALA A 50 15.05 0.74 -3.42
N LYS A 51 15.54 1.96 -3.72
CA LYS A 51 15.90 2.48 -5.06
C LYS A 51 14.77 3.05 -5.93
N LYS A 52 13.49 3.03 -5.53
CA LYS A 52 12.42 3.78 -6.23
C LYS A 52 12.21 5.17 -5.61
N TRP A 53 12.15 6.20 -6.47
CA TRP A 53 12.01 7.60 -6.05
C TRP A 53 10.60 7.97 -5.55
N LYS A 54 9.57 7.29 -6.04
CA LYS A 54 8.17 7.52 -5.66
C LYS A 54 7.60 6.28 -4.96
N PRO A 55 6.93 6.42 -3.80
CA PRO A 55 6.16 5.32 -3.24
C PRO A 55 5.05 4.94 -4.23
N LEU A 56 4.79 3.65 -4.34
CA LEU A 56 3.64 3.13 -5.07
C LEU A 56 2.59 2.73 -4.05
N LYS A 57 1.32 2.86 -4.43
CA LYS A 57 0.25 2.24 -3.64
C LYS A 57 0.59 0.76 -3.55
N GLY A 58 0.59 0.21 -2.34
CA GLY A 58 0.86 -1.21 -2.15
C GLY A 58 -0.03 -2.01 -3.09
N VAL A 59 0.60 -2.91 -3.85
CA VAL A 59 -0.12 -3.80 -4.77
C VAL A 59 -0.84 -4.91 -4.01
N ARG A 60 -0.59 -5.01 -2.69
CA ARG A 60 -1.12 -6.03 -1.80
C ARG A 60 -1.90 -5.38 -0.66
N VAL A 61 -2.92 -6.12 -0.25
CA VAL A 61 -3.60 -5.94 1.03
C VAL A 61 -2.63 -6.12 2.19
N CYS A 62 -2.79 -5.31 3.23
CA CYS A 62 -2.03 -5.46 4.46
C CYS A 62 -2.80 -6.28 5.51
N GLU A 63 -2.60 -7.60 5.50
CA GLU A 63 -3.22 -8.52 6.46
C GLU A 63 -2.82 -8.26 7.91
N ALA A 64 -1.64 -7.66 8.13
CA ALA A 64 -1.18 -7.26 9.46
C ALA A 64 -2.05 -6.18 10.09
N GLY A 65 -2.82 -5.43 9.30
CA GLY A 65 -3.67 -4.33 9.80
C GLY A 65 -2.88 -3.10 10.27
N THR A 66 -1.57 -3.05 10.01
CA THR A 66 -0.68 -1.93 10.35
C THR A 66 0.24 -1.61 9.18
N CYS A 67 0.54 -0.34 8.97
CA CYS A 67 1.55 0.11 8.00
C CYS A 67 2.71 0.75 8.74
N PHE A 68 3.93 0.68 8.21
CA PHE A 68 5.07 1.42 8.76
C PHE A 68 5.76 2.30 7.71
N ILE A 69 6.40 3.35 8.21
CA ILE A 69 7.42 4.13 7.51
C ILE A 69 8.67 4.19 8.39
N GLY A 70 9.82 3.85 7.83
CA GLY A 70 11.09 3.79 8.55
C GLY A 70 12.26 4.35 7.77
N VAL A 71 13.28 4.81 8.48
CA VAL A 71 14.56 5.29 7.94
C VAL A 71 15.65 4.34 8.39
N ASP A 72 16.38 3.76 7.43
CA ASP A 72 17.52 2.89 7.74
C ASP A 72 18.78 3.69 8.11
N ASN A 73 19.85 2.99 8.47
CA ASN A 73 21.12 3.62 8.83
C ASN A 73 21.80 4.38 7.67
N ASN A 74 21.34 4.19 6.43
CA ASN A 74 21.82 4.89 5.24
C ASN A 74 20.89 6.05 4.85
N GLU A 75 20.03 6.50 5.76
CA GLU A 75 19.02 7.56 5.53
C GLU A 75 18.00 7.21 4.43
N MET A 76 17.84 5.93 4.10
CA MET A 76 16.86 5.47 3.12
C MET A 76 15.50 5.27 3.77
N VAL A 77 14.49 5.96 3.25
CA VAL A 77 13.09 5.77 3.64
C VAL A 77 12.53 4.50 2.99
N GLU A 78 12.04 3.59 3.81
CA GLU A 78 11.24 2.41 3.45
C GLU A 78 9.81 2.59 3.97
N GLN A 79 8.82 2.17 3.18
CA GLN A 79 7.40 2.16 3.51
C GLN A 79 6.87 0.78 3.18
N ASN A 80 6.16 0.14 4.11
CA ASN A 80 5.63 -1.21 3.89
C ASN A 80 4.44 -1.52 4.83
N CYS A 81 3.84 -2.68 4.63
CA CYS A 81 2.89 -3.32 5.54
C CYS A 81 3.61 -3.97 6.74
N GLY A 82 2.97 -3.92 7.90
CA GLY A 82 3.42 -4.49 9.16
C GLY A 82 3.87 -3.43 10.18
N ASP A 83 4.39 -3.94 11.29
CA ASP A 83 4.94 -3.13 12.36
C ASP A 83 6.39 -2.72 12.07
N CYS A 84 6.89 -1.77 12.86
CA CYS A 84 8.26 -1.26 12.77
C CYS A 84 9.31 -2.35 13.07
N PRO A 85 10.11 -2.76 12.06
CA PRO A 85 11.26 -3.62 12.26
C PRO A 85 12.38 -2.91 13.06
N PRO A 86 13.13 -3.64 13.90
CA PRO A 86 14.18 -3.06 14.76
C PRO A 86 15.42 -2.53 14.01
N LYS A 87 15.50 -2.72 12.68
CA LYS A 87 16.64 -2.30 11.85
C LYS A 87 16.64 -0.80 11.51
N TYR A 88 15.54 -0.09 11.78
CA TYR A 88 15.40 1.32 11.45
C TYR A 88 15.82 2.22 12.61
N LYS A 89 16.48 3.33 12.27
CA LYS A 89 16.88 4.37 13.22
C LYS A 89 15.65 5.13 13.73
N ASP A 90 14.77 5.49 12.80
CA ASP A 90 13.49 6.13 13.06
C ASP A 90 12.40 5.30 12.36
N CYS A 91 11.33 4.96 13.06
CA CYS A 91 10.20 4.26 12.47
C CYS A 91 8.90 4.62 13.16
N VAL A 92 7.84 4.77 12.36
CA VAL A 92 6.48 5.01 12.84
C VAL A 92 5.54 4.01 12.19
N ALA A 93 4.75 3.33 13.01
CA ALA A 93 3.65 2.48 12.57
C ALA A 93 2.32 3.24 12.71
N CYS A 94 1.35 2.93 11.86
CA CYS A 94 0.02 3.53 11.86
C CYS A 94 -1.03 2.52 11.37
N SER A 95 -2.28 2.71 11.81
CA SER A 95 -3.42 1.84 11.42
C SER A 95 -4.74 2.61 11.25
N ASP A 96 -4.71 3.93 11.41
CA ASP A 96 -5.92 4.75 11.54
C ASP A 96 -6.68 4.89 10.22
N THR A 97 -5.96 4.86 9.10
CA THR A 97 -6.52 5.00 7.75
C THR A 97 -5.67 4.25 6.71
N ASP A 98 -6.26 3.98 5.55
CA ASP A 98 -5.51 3.58 4.37
C ASP A 98 -4.36 4.55 4.08
N MET A 99 -3.23 3.98 3.67
CA MET A 99 -2.05 4.72 3.20
C MET A 99 -1.51 5.72 4.22
N CYS A 100 -1.70 5.45 5.52
CA CYS A 100 -1.32 6.34 6.61
C CYS A 100 0.21 6.53 6.75
N ASN A 101 1.03 5.62 6.22
CA ASN A 101 2.48 5.59 6.43
C ASN A 101 3.21 6.62 5.55
N VAL A 102 2.92 7.91 5.75
CA VAL A 102 3.44 9.04 4.97
C VAL A 102 4.67 9.70 5.60
N LYS A 103 5.52 10.33 4.78
CA LYS A 103 6.80 10.94 5.22
C LYS A 103 6.68 11.97 6.33
N VAL A 104 5.55 12.68 6.45
CA VAL A 104 5.34 13.68 7.51
C VAL A 104 5.32 13.07 8.92
N LEU A 105 5.13 11.75 9.03
CA LEU A 105 5.19 11.04 10.32
C LEU A 105 6.62 10.85 10.81
N LEU A 106 7.62 10.88 9.93
CA LEU A 106 9.01 10.77 10.36
C LEU A 106 9.43 12.07 11.07
N PRO A 107 10.16 11.96 12.19
CA PRO A 107 10.70 13.15 12.86
C PRO A 107 11.54 13.94 11.86
N SER A 108 11.18 15.21 11.65
CA SER A 108 12.03 16.10 10.87
C SER A 108 13.37 16.18 11.59
N THR A 109 14.45 15.77 10.92
CA THR A 109 15.80 16.11 11.35
C THR A 109 15.93 17.63 11.21
N MET A 110 15.43 18.37 12.20
CA MET A 110 15.81 19.75 12.43
C MET A 110 17.26 19.69 12.85
N THR A 111 18.17 19.69 11.87
CA THR A 111 19.56 20.09 12.07
C THR A 111 19.49 21.40 12.82
N THR A 112 19.78 21.35 14.11
CA THR A 112 19.98 22.55 14.91
C THR A 112 21.19 23.22 14.28
N ILE A 113 20.94 24.17 13.39
CA ILE A 113 21.94 25.14 12.99
C ILE A 113 22.22 25.90 14.29
N ILE A 114 23.29 25.49 14.97
CA ILE A 114 23.87 26.26 16.05
C ILE A 114 24.27 27.59 15.42
N LYS A 115 23.41 28.60 15.54
CA LYS A 115 23.82 29.99 15.39
C LYS A 115 24.67 30.30 16.62
N LYS A 116 25.99 30.20 16.44
CA LYS A 116 26.96 30.95 17.25
C LYS A 116 27.00 32.39 16.75
#